data_AF-A0A842R055-F1
#
_entry.id   AF-A0A842R055-F1
#
_cell.length_a   1.000
_cell.length_b   1.000
_cell.length_c   1.000
_cell.angle_alpha   90.00
_cell.angle_beta   90.00
_cell.angle_gamma   90.00
#
_symmetry.space_group_name_H-M   'P 1'
#
loop_
_entity.id
_entity.type
_entity.pdbx_description
1 polymer ?
#
loop_
_entity_poly.entity_id
_entity_poly.type
_entity_poly.pdbx_seq_one_letter_code
_entity_poly.pdbx_strand_id
1 'polypeptide(L)'
;MFKKRRIKKDYDAALAEGETGDAEKILKENPWLQDYIEEDDDAEIGFKQICGAIGIMEDELHGPVPIDEVLYCLEMDFSNKMPASELESLLISLEAKNYIKNEAGGYTLTIEGGRICDNYLNKISRELHQELELDSI
;
A
#
# COMPACT_ATOMS: atom_id res chain seq x y z
N MET A 1 -16.76 -11.25 8.08
CA MET A 1 -15.88 -10.09 7.77
C MET A 1 -16.20 -8.83 8.57
N PHE A 2 -17.45 -8.36 8.63
CA PHE A 2 -17.81 -7.11 9.34
C PHE A 2 -17.34 -7.04 10.81
N LYS A 3 -17.47 -8.14 11.55
CA LYS A 3 -17.04 -8.22 12.95
C LYS A 3 -15.52 -8.12 13.10
N LYS A 4 -14.75 -8.76 12.22
CA LYS A 4 -13.28 -8.68 12.21
C LYS A 4 -12.79 -7.27 11.92
N ARG A 5 -13.35 -6.61 10.88
CA ARG A 5 -13.04 -5.20 10.55
C ARG A 5 -13.37 -4.22 11.66
N ARG A 6 -14.45 -4.46 12.41
CA ARG A 6 -14.79 -3.60 13.56
C ARG A 6 -13.76 -3.75 14.68
N ILE A 7 -13.36 -4.99 14.99
CA ILE A 7 -12.34 -5.27 16.01
C ILE A 7 -10.99 -4.67 15.61
N LYS A 8 -10.61 -4.70 14.33
CA LYS A 8 -9.43 -3.98 13.82
C LYS A 8 -9.54 -2.47 14.02
N LYS A 9 -10.68 -1.86 13.68
CA LYS A 9 -10.90 -0.42 13.92
C LYS A 9 -10.81 -0.04 15.40
N ASP A 10 -11.35 -0.86 16.29
CA ASP A 10 -11.31 -0.62 17.73
C ASP A 10 -9.85 -0.72 18.24
N TYR A 11 -9.06 -1.65 17.69
CA TYR A 11 -7.63 -1.77 17.95
C TYR A 11 -6.82 -0.57 17.41
N ASP A 12 -7.05 -0.16 16.16
CA ASP A 12 -6.37 0.98 15.53
C ASP A 12 -6.67 2.29 16.29
N ALA A 13 -7.90 2.46 16.78
CA ALA A 13 -8.30 3.60 17.60
C ALA A 13 -7.58 3.61 18.96
N ALA A 14 -7.51 2.47 19.65
CA ALA A 14 -6.80 2.35 20.92
C ALA A 14 -5.29 2.66 20.78
N LEU A 15 -4.66 2.24 19.68
CA LEU A 15 -3.28 2.60 19.35
C LEU A 15 -3.11 4.11 19.08
N ALA A 16 -4.01 4.71 18.29
CA ALA A 16 -3.94 6.13 17.94
C ALA A 16 -4.14 7.06 19.14
N GLU A 17 -4.92 6.65 20.14
CA GLU A 17 -5.15 7.38 21.39
C GLU A 17 -4.01 7.18 22.40
N GLY A 18 -3.05 6.29 22.11
CA GLY A 18 -1.92 5.98 22.99
C GLY A 18 -2.30 5.09 24.18
N GLU A 19 -3.48 4.47 24.15
CA GLU A 19 -3.98 3.57 25.20
C GLU A 19 -3.46 2.14 24.97
N THR A 20 -2.16 1.94 25.15
CA THR A 20 -1.47 0.66 24.91
C THR A 20 -2.07 -0.52 25.67
N GLY A 21 -2.62 -0.29 26.88
CA GLY A 21 -3.27 -1.34 27.66
C GLY A 21 -4.56 -1.89 27.03
N ASP A 22 -5.32 -1.04 26.33
CA ASP A 22 -6.56 -1.44 25.67
C ASP A 22 -6.27 -2.14 24.33
N ALA A 23 -5.26 -1.68 23.60
CA ALA A 23 -4.75 -2.38 22.42
C ALA A 23 -4.23 -3.79 22.75
N GLU A 24 -3.44 -3.93 23.83
CA GLU A 24 -2.96 -5.24 24.31
C GLU A 24 -4.10 -6.17 24.73
N LYS A 25 -5.13 -5.61 25.38
CA LYS A 25 -6.30 -6.38 25.78
C LYS A 25 -7.08 -6.88 24.56
N ILE A 26 -7.28 -6.04 23.55
CA ILE A 26 -7.96 -6.40 22.30
C ILE A 26 -7.18 -7.50 21.57
N LEU A 27 -5.84 -7.39 21.47
CA LEU A 27 -4.95 -8.43 20.92
C LEU A 27 -5.06 -9.75 21.68
N LYS A 28 -5.01 -9.71 23.01
CA LYS A 28 -5.10 -10.91 23.86
C LYS A 28 -6.44 -11.62 23.73
N GLU A 29 -7.53 -10.87 23.60
CA GLU A 29 -8.88 -11.40 23.39
C GLU A 29 -9.10 -11.88 21.94
N ASN A 30 -8.28 -11.41 21.00
CA ASN A 30 -8.38 -11.74 19.58
C ASN A 30 -7.00 -12.08 18.99
N PRO A 31 -6.40 -13.24 19.32
CA PRO A 31 -5.05 -13.58 18.81
C PRO A 31 -4.95 -13.62 17.29
N TRP A 32 -6.06 -13.96 16.61
CA TRP A 32 -6.18 -13.93 15.14
C TRP A 32 -6.02 -12.52 14.55
N LEU A 33 -6.12 -11.48 15.36
CA LEU A 33 -6.00 -10.10 14.92
C LEU A 33 -4.58 -9.81 14.46
N GLN A 34 -3.58 -10.48 15.02
CA GLN A 34 -2.18 -10.29 14.65
C GLN A 34 -1.94 -10.75 13.20
N ASP A 35 -2.32 -11.99 12.86
CA ASP A 35 -2.29 -12.50 11.48
C ASP A 35 -3.17 -11.65 10.55
N TYR A 36 -4.31 -11.14 11.04
CA TYR A 36 -5.22 -10.30 10.26
C TYR A 36 -4.69 -8.89 10.01
N ILE A 37 -3.89 -8.33 10.92
CA ILE A 37 -3.20 -7.05 10.74
C ILE A 37 -2.06 -7.24 9.75
N GLU A 38 -1.26 -8.30 9.91
CA GLU A 38 -0.16 -8.62 9.00
C GLU A 38 -0.65 -8.87 7.56
N GLU A 39 -1.74 -9.65 7.39
CA GLU A 39 -2.35 -9.87 6.07
C GLU A 39 -2.97 -8.59 5.46
N ASP A 40 -3.56 -7.71 6.29
CA ASP A 40 -4.14 -6.44 5.82
C ASP A 40 -3.00 -5.47 5.46
N ASP A 41 -1.93 -5.39 6.25
CA ASP A 41 -0.75 -4.54 5.99
C ASP A 41 0.07 -5.02 4.79
N ASP A 42 0.29 -6.32 4.60
CA ASP A 42 1.03 -6.84 3.43
C ASP A 42 0.26 -6.60 2.13
N ALA A 43 -1.06 -6.82 2.14
CA ALA A 43 -1.93 -6.48 1.01
C ALA A 43 -1.99 -4.96 0.78
N GLU A 44 -1.99 -4.17 1.85
CA GLU A 44 -1.99 -2.70 1.75
C GLU A 44 -0.63 -2.16 1.29
N ILE A 45 0.49 -2.79 1.65
CA ILE A 45 1.85 -2.48 1.17
C ILE A 45 1.94 -2.79 -0.32
N GLY A 46 1.47 -3.97 -0.75
CA GLY A 46 1.39 -4.33 -2.17
C GLY A 46 0.54 -3.32 -2.96
N PHE A 47 -0.61 -2.90 -2.43
CA PHE A 47 -1.44 -1.86 -3.03
C PHE A 47 -0.75 -0.49 -3.10
N LYS A 48 -0.06 -0.08 -2.02
CA LYS A 48 0.67 1.19 -1.98
C LYS A 48 1.83 1.21 -2.98
N GLN A 49 2.56 0.10 -3.10
CA GLN A 49 3.64 -0.07 -4.08
C GLN A 49 3.13 0.00 -5.52
N ILE A 50 2.03 -0.70 -5.83
CA ILE A 50 1.44 -0.65 -7.17
C ILE A 50 0.95 0.76 -7.50
N CYS A 51 0.29 1.45 -6.55
CA CYS A 51 -0.09 2.85 -6.75
C CYS A 51 1.13 3.76 -6.95
N GLY A 52 2.22 3.52 -6.20
CA GLY A 52 3.50 4.22 -6.36
C GLY A 52 4.09 4.01 -7.75
N ALA A 53 4.16 2.76 -8.20
CA ALA A 53 4.68 2.39 -9.52
C ALA A 53 3.86 3.01 -10.65
N ILE A 54 2.53 2.94 -10.58
CA ILE A 54 1.66 3.60 -11.56
C ILE A 54 1.88 5.11 -11.52
N GLY A 55 1.98 5.73 -10.35
CA GLY A 55 2.20 7.18 -10.25
C GLY A 55 3.51 7.65 -10.88
N ILE A 56 4.61 6.95 -10.60
CA ILE A 56 5.92 7.23 -11.22
C ILE A 56 5.81 7.11 -12.74
N MET A 57 5.28 6.00 -13.24
CA MET A 57 5.20 5.77 -14.68
C MET A 57 4.18 6.66 -15.39
N GLU A 58 3.08 7.06 -14.73
CA GLU A 58 2.09 7.98 -15.29
C GLU A 58 2.70 9.36 -15.55
N ASP A 59 3.55 9.84 -14.62
CA ASP A 59 4.31 11.09 -14.79
C ASP A 59 5.36 10.99 -15.91
N GLU A 60 6.02 9.83 -16.06
CA GLU A 60 7.01 9.63 -17.12
C GLU A 60 6.37 9.50 -18.51
N LEU A 61 5.34 8.67 -18.63
CA LEU A 61 4.66 8.34 -19.89
C LEU A 61 3.63 9.40 -20.31
N HIS A 62 3.19 10.26 -19.39
CA HIS A 62 2.12 11.24 -19.59
C HIS A 62 0.81 10.61 -20.09
N GLY A 63 0.46 9.43 -19.56
CA GLY A 63 -0.72 8.67 -19.97
C GLY A 63 -0.89 7.34 -19.23
N PRO A 64 -1.88 6.51 -19.64
CA PRO A 64 -2.14 5.22 -19.00
C PRO A 64 -0.93 4.30 -19.02
N VAL A 65 -0.68 3.65 -17.89
CA VAL A 65 0.52 2.83 -17.66
C VAL A 65 0.25 1.36 -18.02
N PRO A 66 0.95 0.80 -19.02
CA PRO A 66 0.87 -0.62 -19.36
C PRO A 66 1.34 -1.53 -18.22
N ILE A 67 0.82 -2.76 -18.16
CA ILE A 67 1.13 -3.69 -17.06
C ILE A 67 2.62 -4.07 -16.98
N ASP A 68 3.29 -4.14 -18.14
CA ASP A 68 4.73 -4.40 -18.27
C ASP A 68 5.57 -3.27 -17.66
N GLU A 69 5.14 -2.02 -17.82
CA GLU A 69 5.78 -0.87 -17.19
C GLU A 69 5.58 -0.86 -15.67
N VAL A 70 4.38 -1.25 -15.19
CA VAL A 70 4.13 -1.42 -13.75
C VAL A 70 5.03 -2.52 -13.17
N LEU A 71 5.15 -3.66 -13.83
CA LEU A 71 6.03 -4.75 -13.40
C LEU A 71 7.50 -4.32 -13.37
N TYR A 72 7.95 -3.60 -14.40
CA TYR A 72 9.31 -3.10 -14.50
C TYR A 72 9.63 -2.14 -13.34
N CYS A 73 8.76 -1.16 -13.09
CA CYS A 73 8.92 -0.21 -12.00
C CYS A 73 8.89 -0.90 -10.61
N LEU A 74 7.97 -1.86 -10.40
CA LEU A 74 7.95 -2.65 -9.16
C LEU A 74 9.27 -3.39 -8.90
N GLU A 75 9.87 -3.96 -9.94
CA GLU A 75 11.14 -4.68 -9.81
C GLU A 75 12.31 -3.72 -9.55
N MET A 76 12.39 -2.62 -10.30
CA MET A 76 13.54 -1.71 -10.28
C MET A 76 13.51 -0.74 -9.10
N ASP A 77 12.36 -0.12 -8.83
CA ASP A 77 12.25 0.98 -7.87
C ASP A 77 11.80 0.51 -6.49
N PHE A 78 10.97 -0.54 -6.44
CA PHE A 78 10.42 -1.06 -5.18
C PHE A 78 11.04 -2.39 -4.75
N SER A 79 11.99 -2.94 -5.52
CA SER A 79 12.59 -4.26 -5.27
C SER A 79 11.55 -5.37 -5.06
N ASN A 80 10.35 -5.22 -5.62
CA ASN A 80 9.24 -6.16 -5.50
C ASN A 80 9.11 -6.97 -6.78
N LYS A 81 9.53 -8.24 -6.71
CA LYS A 81 9.35 -9.21 -7.79
C LYS A 81 8.05 -9.97 -7.58
N MET A 82 7.02 -9.59 -8.33
CA MET A 82 5.76 -10.32 -8.38
C MET A 82 5.45 -10.85 -9.78
N PRO A 83 4.79 -12.01 -9.89
CA PRO A 83 4.35 -12.53 -11.18
C PRO A 83 3.19 -11.68 -11.73
N ALA A 84 3.13 -11.55 -13.07
CA ALA A 84 2.09 -10.78 -13.75
C ALA A 84 0.66 -11.15 -13.33
N SER A 85 0.37 -12.45 -13.13
CA SER A 85 -0.95 -12.93 -12.69
C SER A 85 -1.35 -12.45 -11.29
N GLU A 86 -0.36 -12.26 -10.41
CA GLU A 86 -0.60 -11.70 -9.07
C GLU A 86 -0.88 -10.21 -9.17
N LEU A 87 -0.07 -9.48 -9.95
CA LEU A 87 -0.31 -8.06 -10.23
C LEU A 87 -1.71 -7.83 -10.82
N GLU A 88 -2.13 -8.62 -11.80
CA GLU A 88 -3.49 -8.54 -12.37
C GLU A 88 -4.59 -8.68 -11.31
N SER A 89 -4.42 -9.61 -10.37
CA SER A 89 -5.37 -9.83 -9.28
C SER A 89 -5.43 -8.64 -8.32
N LEU A 90 -4.28 -8.01 -8.05
CA LEU A 90 -4.19 -6.82 -7.22
C LEU A 90 -4.75 -5.58 -7.94
N LEU A 91 -4.50 -5.42 -9.24
CA LEU A 91 -5.05 -4.35 -10.07
C LEU A 91 -6.59 -4.39 -10.12
N ILE A 92 -7.18 -5.58 -10.27
CA ILE A 92 -8.64 -5.76 -10.16
C ILE A 92 -9.16 -5.28 -8.79
N SER A 93 -8.43 -5.60 -7.71
CA SER A 93 -8.80 -5.19 -6.36
C SER A 93 -8.68 -3.68 -6.14
N LEU A 94 -7.63 -3.06 -6.69
CA LEU A 94 -7.39 -1.61 -6.68
C LEU A 94 -8.45 -0.85 -7.48
N GLU A 95 -8.83 -1.37 -8.65
CA GLU A 95 -9.89 -0.81 -9.48
C GLU A 95 -11.24 -0.91 -8.77
N ALA A 96 -11.56 -2.06 -8.15
CA ALA A 96 -12.78 -2.24 -7.36
C ALA A 96 -12.85 -1.30 -6.14
N LYS A 97 -11.70 -0.87 -5.61
CA LYS A 97 -11.58 0.13 -4.55
C LYS A 97 -11.57 1.58 -5.07
N ASN A 98 -11.63 1.78 -6.38
CA ASN A 98 -11.56 3.07 -7.06
C ASN A 98 -10.25 3.83 -6.79
N TYR A 99 -9.13 3.10 -6.67
CA TYR A 99 -7.79 3.70 -6.57
C TYR A 99 -7.15 3.87 -7.93
N ILE A 100 -7.46 2.98 -8.88
CA ILE A 100 -7.01 3.07 -10.27
C ILE A 100 -8.21 3.00 -11.23
N LYS A 101 -7.98 3.34 -12.49
CA LYS A 101 -8.89 3.09 -13.61
C LYS A 101 -8.17 2.31 -14.68
N ASN A 102 -8.86 1.34 -15.25
CA ASN A 102 -8.42 0.68 -16.48
C ASN A 102 -8.91 1.49 -17.69
N GLU A 103 -7.98 2.03 -18.46
CA GLU A 103 -8.23 2.82 -19.66
C GLU A 103 -7.60 2.15 -20.89
N ALA A 104 -7.91 2.68 -22.08
CA ALA A 104 -7.31 2.18 -23.31
C ALA A 104 -5.79 2.40 -23.28
N GLY A 105 -5.03 1.33 -23.04
CA GLY A 105 -3.57 1.35 -23.00
C GLY A 105 -2.96 1.04 -21.64
N GLY A 106 -3.75 0.94 -20.56
CA GLY A 106 -3.20 0.62 -19.24
C GLY A 106 -4.01 1.20 -18.07
N TYR A 107 -3.31 1.50 -16.98
CA TYR A 107 -3.91 1.95 -15.73
C TYR A 107 -3.51 3.41 -15.42
N THR A 108 -4.46 4.19 -14.92
CA THR A 108 -4.23 5.54 -14.39
C THR A 108 -4.69 5.64 -12.94
N LEU A 109 -4.09 6.53 -12.16
CA LEU A 109 -4.52 6.79 -10.80
C LEU A 109 -5.82 7.60 -10.77
N THR A 110 -6.70 7.25 -9.83
CA THR A 110 -7.76 8.18 -9.42
C THR A 110 -7.19 9.23 -8.47
N ILE A 111 -8.00 10.23 -8.12
CA ILE A 111 -7.65 11.20 -7.06
C ILE A 111 -7.29 10.48 -5.75
N GLU A 112 -7.98 9.39 -5.40
CA GLU A 112 -7.71 8.66 -4.18
C GLU A 112 -6.46 7.77 -4.30
N GLY A 113 -6.24 7.15 -5.47
CA GLY A 113 -4.99 6.44 -5.76
C GLY A 113 -3.77 7.35 -5.71
N GLY A 114 -3.90 8.57 -6.27
CA GLY A 114 -2.86 9.60 -6.21
C GLY A 114 -2.47 9.96 -4.79
N ARG A 115 -3.45 10.12 -3.89
CA ARG A 115 -3.15 10.35 -2.45
C ARG A 115 -2.40 9.20 -1.81
N ILE A 116 -2.76 7.95 -2.13
CA ILE A 116 -2.08 6.76 -1.62
C ILE A 116 -0.64 6.72 -2.14
N CYS A 117 -0.45 6.97 -3.44
CA CYS A 117 0.84 7.10 -4.09
C CYS A 117 1.70 8.16 -3.39
N ASP A 118 1.21 9.41 -3.28
CA ASP A 118 1.91 10.52 -2.65
C ASP A 118 2.31 10.19 -1.21
N ASN A 119 1.39 9.64 -0.41
CA ASN A 119 1.68 9.28 0.97
C ASN A 119 2.77 8.21 1.06
N TYR A 120 2.74 7.23 0.16
CA TYR A 120 3.70 6.14 0.13
C TYR A 120 5.10 6.62 -0.30
N LEU A 121 5.19 7.35 -1.42
CA LEU A 121 6.46 7.89 -1.93
C LEU A 121 7.08 8.90 -0.96
N ASN A 122 6.28 9.76 -0.33
CA ASN A 122 6.77 10.69 0.69
C ASN A 122 7.30 9.95 1.94
N LYS A 123 6.69 8.83 2.32
CA LYS A 123 7.18 8.01 3.42
C LYS A 123 8.56 7.43 3.09
N ILE A 124 8.70 6.78 1.93
CA ILE A 124 9.98 6.24 1.45
C ILE A 124 11.05 7.34 1.41
N SER A 125 10.72 8.50 0.84
CA SER A 125 11.66 9.62 0.74
C SER A 125 12.15 10.10 2.11
N ARG A 126 11.30 10.09 3.14
CA ARG A 126 11.68 10.49 4.51
C ARG A 126 12.57 9.45 5.18
N GLU A 127 12.22 8.17 5.05
CA GLU A 127 13.01 7.06 5.59
C GLU A 127 14.42 7.05 5.02
N LEU A 128 14.54 7.23 3.69
CA LEU A 128 15.82 7.36 3.02
C LEU A 128 16.66 8.55 3.53
N HIS A 129 16.03 9.69 3.84
CA HIS A 129 16.74 10.85 4.40
C HIS A 129 17.21 10.62 5.84
N GLN A 130 16.47 9.86 6.65
CA GLN A 130 16.85 9.56 8.04
C GLN A 130 18.02 8.58 8.11
N GLU A 131 18.09 7.60 7.22
CA GLU A 131 19.23 6.67 7.15
C GLU A 131 20.53 7.37 6.76
N LEU A 132 20.47 8.34 5.85
CA LEU A 132 21.62 9.14 5.43
C LEU A 132 22.17 10.05 6.55
N GLU A 133 21.31 10.54 7.45
CA GLU A 133 21.76 11.32 8.62
C GLU A 133 22.44 10.43 9.68
N LEU A 134 21.99 9.18 9.86
CA LEU A 134 22.57 8.24 10.82
C LEU A 134 23.93 7.68 10.39
N ASP A 135 24.15 7.47 9.09
CA ASP A 135 25.43 7.00 8.54
C ASP A 135 26.53 8.08 8.49
N SER A 136 26.18 9.33 8.83
CA SER A 136 27.10 10.47 8.84
C SER A 136 27.67 10.83 10.23
N ILE A 137 27.45 9.97 11.23
CA ILE A 137 27.99 10.04 12.60
C ILE A 137 29.00 8.90 12.83
#